data_AF-A0A951AEV6-F1
#
_entry.id   AF-A0A951AEV6-F1
#
_cell.length_a   1.000
_cell.length_b   1.000
_cell.length_c   1.000
_cell.angle_alpha   90.00
_cell.angle_beta   90.00
_cell.angle_gamma   90.00
#
_symmetry.space_group_name_H-M   'P 1'
#
loop_
_entity.id
_entity.type
_entity.pdbx_description
1 polymer ?
#
loop_
_entity_poly.entity_id
_entity_poly.type
_entity_poly.pdbx_seq_one_letter_code
_entity_poly.pdbx_strand_id
1 'polypeptide(L)'
;MRTNSMSVLDDKKKLGSNDYISFRVVEDRDEESQRLRVNDNGELEVPYVGLVPARGKSCKELAYTIKSLLEKEYYYHATVILAVDRVSEKSRGKVYVYGQVKTQGPQEIPPDETYTVSKAIIRAGGFGDFGDKRKVKLTHKNGESVVVDLKDVIERGRTDQDVVVVPDDQIYVPQRAVNW
;
A
#
# COMPACT_ATOMS: atom_id res chain seq x y z
N MET A 1 -2.63 -3.66 20.29
CA MET A 1 -2.82 -2.80 21.48
C MET A 1 -3.35 -1.46 21.00
N ARG A 2 -4.55 -1.02 21.42
CA ARG A 2 -5.08 0.30 21.02
C ARG A 2 -4.31 1.39 21.76
N THR A 3 -3.77 2.35 21.03
CA THR A 3 -3.10 3.51 21.62
C THR A 3 -4.13 4.43 22.25
N ASN A 4 -4.00 4.63 23.57
CA ASN A 4 -4.83 5.56 24.36
C ASN A 4 -4.01 6.73 24.91
N SER A 5 -2.81 6.97 24.37
CA SER A 5 -1.93 8.05 24.82
C SER A 5 -1.35 8.82 23.63
N MET A 6 -1.35 10.15 23.72
CA MET A 6 -0.72 11.02 22.73
C MET A 6 0.81 10.97 22.75
N SER A 7 1.39 10.51 23.85
CA SER A 7 2.85 10.48 24.04
C SER A 7 3.57 9.52 23.08
N VAL A 8 2.89 8.45 22.67
CA VAL A 8 3.41 7.37 21.81
C VAL A 8 3.11 7.59 20.32
N LEU A 9 2.53 8.75 19.95
CA LEU A 9 2.30 9.09 18.55
C LEU A 9 3.62 9.32 17.82
N ASP A 10 3.64 9.00 16.52
CA ASP A 10 4.80 9.22 15.64
C ASP A 10 5.17 10.71 15.59
N ASP A 11 6.42 10.99 15.92
CA ASP A 11 7.01 12.33 15.91
C ASP A 11 8.00 12.56 14.76
N LYS A 12 8.31 11.52 13.97
CA LYS A 12 9.33 11.54 12.91
C LYS A 12 8.71 11.76 11.54
N LYS A 13 7.67 11.00 11.18
CA LYS A 13 7.06 11.10 9.85
C LYS A 13 6.36 12.45 9.71
N LYS A 14 6.79 13.25 8.73
CA LYS A 14 6.13 14.50 8.37
C LYS A 14 5.01 14.24 7.37
N LEU A 15 3.87 14.89 7.61
CA LEU A 15 2.67 14.82 6.78
C LEU A 15 2.84 15.64 5.49
N GLY A 16 2.46 15.03 4.38
CA GLY A 16 2.36 15.64 3.05
C GLY A 16 0.92 15.83 2.61
N SER A 17 0.74 16.56 1.50
CA SER A 17 -0.57 16.59 0.83
C SER A 17 -0.95 15.20 0.37
N ASN A 18 -2.25 14.91 0.41
CA ASN A 18 -2.84 13.62 0.04
C ASN A 18 -2.57 12.46 1.00
N ASP A 19 -1.88 12.70 2.11
CA ASP A 19 -1.80 11.72 3.19
C ASP A 19 -3.19 11.50 3.78
N TYR A 20 -3.54 10.23 4.00
CA TYR A 20 -4.69 9.87 4.82
C TYR A 20 -4.23 9.59 6.24
N ILE A 21 -5.06 9.97 7.20
CA ILE A 21 -4.83 9.74 8.61
C ILE A 21 -6.08 9.17 9.25
N SER A 22 -5.90 8.26 10.19
CA SER A 22 -6.96 7.91 11.13
C SER A 22 -6.97 8.93 12.26
N PHE A 23 -8.16 9.40 12.62
CA PHE A 23 -8.43 10.38 13.65
C PHE A 23 -9.49 9.84 14.61
N ARG A 24 -9.25 10.02 15.90
CA ARG A 24 -10.29 9.87 16.92
C ARG A 24 -9.96 10.70 18.15
N VAL A 25 -11.00 11.05 18.91
CA VAL A 25 -10.86 11.58 20.27
C VAL A 25 -11.28 10.47 21.23
N VAL A 26 -10.44 10.14 22.21
CA VAL A 26 -10.73 9.01 23.14
C VAL A 26 -12.02 9.26 23.92
N GLU A 27 -12.29 10.53 24.24
CA GLU A 27 -13.42 10.99 25.04
C GLU A 27 -14.78 10.85 24.33
N ASP A 28 -14.81 10.75 23.00
CA ASP A 28 -16.04 10.50 22.22
C ASP A 28 -16.59 9.09 22.45
N ARG A 29 -15.74 8.18 22.95
CA ARG A 29 -16.07 6.75 23.15
C ARG A 29 -16.49 6.03 21.87
N ASP A 30 -16.15 6.58 20.71
CA ASP A 30 -16.33 5.93 19.42
C ASP A 30 -15.42 4.70 19.28
N GLU A 31 -15.99 3.62 18.73
CA GLU A 31 -15.23 2.39 18.48
C GLU A 31 -14.36 2.47 17.22
N GLU A 32 -14.75 3.30 16.26
CA GLU A 32 -14.09 3.47 14.97
C GLU A 32 -13.36 4.81 14.86
N SER A 33 -12.21 4.80 14.19
CA SER A 33 -11.49 6.04 13.87
C SER A 33 -12.00 6.59 12.55
N GLN A 34 -12.23 7.89 12.49
CA GLN A 34 -12.57 8.58 11.26
C GLN A 34 -11.36 8.70 10.35
N ARG A 35 -11.56 8.56 9.05
CA ARG A 35 -10.50 8.70 8.07
C ARG A 35 -10.53 10.11 7.49
N LEU A 36 -9.47 10.88 7.75
CA LEU A 36 -9.30 12.24 7.27
C LEU A 36 -8.19 12.28 6.20
N ARG A 37 -8.26 13.25 5.28
CA ARG A 37 -7.26 13.46 4.22
C ARG A 37 -6.65 14.84 4.35
N VAL A 38 -5.32 14.91 4.23
CA VAL A 38 -4.62 16.18 4.05
C VAL A 38 -4.89 16.68 2.64
N ASN A 39 -5.54 17.84 2.51
CA ASN A 39 -5.90 18.41 1.23
C ASN A 39 -4.66 18.93 0.45
N ASP A 40 -4.88 19.40 -0.78
CA ASP A 40 -3.80 19.91 -1.63
C ASP A 40 -3.16 21.21 -1.07
N ASN A 41 -3.90 21.95 -0.24
CA ASN A 41 -3.36 23.10 0.50
C ASN A 41 -2.52 22.70 1.71
N GLY A 42 -2.49 21.42 2.08
CA GLY A 42 -1.70 20.91 3.21
C GLY A 42 -2.43 21.02 4.56
N GLU A 43 -3.75 21.15 4.53
CA GLU A 43 -4.60 21.29 5.69
C GLU A 43 -5.45 20.03 5.88
N LEU A 44 -5.87 19.80 7.12
CA LEU A 44 -6.73 18.71 7.52
C LEU A 44 -8.07 19.29 7.96
N GLU A 45 -9.17 18.82 7.41
CA GLU A 45 -10.50 19.17 7.89
C GLU A 45 -10.85 18.31 9.11
N VAL A 46 -10.84 18.93 10.29
CA VAL A 46 -11.07 18.28 11.56
C VAL A 46 -12.51 18.56 12.02
N PRO A 47 -13.29 17.53 12.41
CA PRO A 47 -14.65 17.73 12.93
C PRO A 47 -14.67 18.76 14.07
N TYR A 48 -15.71 19.60 14.08
CA TYR A 48 -15.92 20.70 15.05
C TYR A 48 -14.93 21.87 14.96
N VAL A 49 -13.68 21.62 14.57
CA VAL A 49 -12.61 22.64 14.52
C VAL A 49 -12.50 23.31 13.15
N GLY A 50 -12.70 22.56 12.07
CA GLY A 50 -12.48 23.02 10.69
C GLY A 50 -11.05 22.76 10.20
N LEU A 51 -10.54 23.63 9.33
CA LEU A 51 -9.25 23.45 8.66
C LEU A 51 -8.06 23.68 9.61
N VAL A 52 -7.19 22.69 9.74
CA VAL A 52 -5.98 22.73 10.57
C VAL A 52 -4.73 22.47 9.71
N PRO A 53 -3.72 23.37 9.72
CA PRO A 53 -2.48 23.15 8.98
C PRO A 53 -1.75 21.89 9.44
N ALA A 54 -1.52 20.96 8.50
CA ALA A 54 -0.95 19.64 8.75
C ALA A 54 0.41 19.43 8.04
N ARG A 55 0.63 20.07 6.89
CA ARG A 55 1.86 19.91 6.09
C ARG A 55 3.12 20.17 6.94
N GLY A 56 4.07 19.25 6.87
CA GLY A 56 5.34 19.37 7.56
C GLY A 56 5.28 19.07 9.06
N LYS A 57 4.09 18.85 9.63
CA LYS A 57 3.92 18.39 11.02
C LYS A 57 3.94 16.87 11.09
N SER A 58 4.34 16.32 12.24
CA SER A 58 4.13 14.92 12.58
C SER A 58 2.73 14.69 13.16
N CYS A 59 2.31 13.42 13.25
CA CYS A 59 1.05 13.06 13.90
C CYS A 59 1.01 13.56 15.35
N LYS A 60 2.14 13.47 16.08
CA LYS A 60 2.23 14.00 17.44
C LYS A 60 2.04 15.51 17.49
N GLU A 61 2.79 16.27 16.69
CA GLU A 61 2.69 17.74 16.62
C GLU A 61 1.28 18.21 16.25
N LEU A 62 0.67 17.56 15.25
CA LEU A 62 -0.68 17.87 14.80
C LEU A 62 -1.73 17.51 15.86
N ALA A 63 -1.59 16.37 16.53
CA ALA A 63 -2.53 15.96 17.58
C ALA A 63 -2.56 16.94 18.76
N TYR A 64 -1.40 17.46 19.19
CA TYR A 64 -1.36 18.51 20.22
C TYR A 64 -1.96 19.84 19.74
N THR A 65 -1.75 20.20 18.47
CA THR A 65 -2.41 21.37 17.88
C THR A 65 -3.93 21.23 17.95
N ILE A 66 -4.45 20.08 17.53
CA ILE A 66 -5.90 19.81 17.50
C ILE A 66 -6.48 19.72 18.93
N LYS A 67 -5.76 19.09 19.88
CA LYS A 67 -6.16 19.06 21.30
C LYS A 67 -6.44 20.47 21.82
N SER A 68 -5.52 21.41 21.61
CA SER A 68 -5.69 22.79 22.07
C SER A 68 -6.83 23.54 21.40
N LEU A 69 -7.27 23.13 20.21
CA LEU A 69 -8.43 23.72 19.53
C LEU A 69 -9.73 23.10 20.05
N LEU A 70 -9.78 21.78 20.21
CA LEU A 70 -10.93 21.06 20.76
C LEU A 70 -11.22 21.45 22.22
N GLU A 71 -10.19 21.66 23.04
CA GLU A 71 -10.35 22.02 24.45
C GLU A 71 -10.85 23.45 24.68
N LYS A 72 -10.86 24.30 23.66
CA LYS A 72 -11.39 25.66 23.78
C LYS A 72 -12.91 25.69 23.86
N GLU A 73 -13.57 24.85 23.08
CA GLU A 73 -15.02 24.97 22.85
C GLU A 73 -15.79 23.66 23.02
N TYR A 74 -15.13 22.50 22.94
CA TYR A 74 -15.84 21.22 22.81
C TYR A 74 -15.51 20.22 23.93
N TYR A 75 -14.31 20.26 24.52
CA TYR A 75 -13.87 19.27 25.52
C TYR A 75 -13.25 19.94 26.73
N TYR A 76 -13.53 19.41 27.94
CA TYR A 76 -12.75 19.78 29.13
C TYR A 76 -11.32 19.21 29.08
N HIS A 77 -11.20 18.02 28.49
CA HIS A 77 -9.93 17.34 28.21
C HIS A 77 -10.08 16.54 26.92
N ALA A 78 -9.15 16.68 25.98
CA ALA A 78 -9.13 15.92 24.74
C ALA A 78 -7.86 15.07 24.60
N THR A 79 -8.04 13.79 24.28
CA THR A 79 -6.98 12.86 23.91
C THR A 79 -7.11 12.53 22.43
N VAL A 80 -6.38 13.28 21.59
CA VAL A 80 -6.45 13.15 20.14
C VAL A 80 -5.47 12.08 19.66
N ILE A 81 -5.98 11.04 19.03
CA ILE A 81 -5.16 9.97 18.44
C ILE A 81 -5.14 10.15 16.93
N LEU A 82 -3.93 10.33 16.40
CA LEU A 82 -3.65 10.39 14.97
C LEU A 82 -2.66 9.31 14.56
N ALA A 83 -2.95 8.61 13.46
CA ALA A 83 -1.95 7.78 12.80
C ALA A 83 -2.04 7.97 11.30
N VAL A 84 -0.90 7.99 10.61
CA VAL A 84 -0.89 7.94 9.15
C VAL A 84 -1.52 6.62 8.73
N ASP A 85 -2.62 6.73 8.02
CA ASP A 85 -3.31 5.58 7.46
C ASP A 85 -2.58 5.16 6.20
N ARG A 86 -1.70 4.16 6.37
CA ARG A 86 -0.96 3.56 5.26
C ARG A 86 -1.88 2.85 4.26
N VAL A 87 -3.19 2.73 4.53
CA VAL A 87 -4.17 2.28 3.53
C VAL A 87 -4.32 3.29 2.37
N SER A 88 -3.68 4.47 2.43
CA SER A 88 -3.46 5.33 1.26
C SER A 88 -2.51 4.75 0.21
N GLU A 89 -1.78 3.69 0.52
CA GLU A 89 -1.07 2.84 -0.43
C GLU A 89 -2.07 1.99 -1.22
N LYS A 90 -3.13 2.61 -1.77
CA LYS A 90 -3.98 1.94 -2.75
C LYS A 90 -3.05 1.51 -3.86
N SER A 91 -2.82 0.20 -3.89
CA SER A 91 -2.10 -0.54 -4.91
C SER A 91 -2.04 0.23 -6.24
N ARG A 92 -0.85 0.33 -6.85
CA ARG A 92 -0.65 1.02 -8.15
C ARG A 92 -1.54 0.48 -9.28
N GLY A 93 -2.14 -0.67 -9.06
CA GLY A 93 -3.09 -1.36 -9.93
C GLY A 93 -3.12 -2.83 -9.54
N LYS A 94 -3.71 -3.67 -10.38
CA LYS A 94 -3.62 -5.12 -10.20
C LYS A 94 -2.95 -5.73 -11.42
N VAL A 95 -2.22 -6.82 -11.21
CA VAL A 95 -1.81 -7.75 -12.26
C VAL A 95 -2.55 -9.07 -12.06
N TYR A 96 -2.66 -9.86 -13.12
CA TYR A 96 -3.41 -11.13 -13.09
C TYR A 96 -2.46 -12.28 -13.35
N VAL A 97 -2.27 -13.14 -12.34
CA VAL A 97 -1.35 -14.29 -12.42
C VAL A 97 -2.15 -15.58 -12.54
N TYR A 98 -1.87 -16.40 -13.54
CA TYR A 98 -2.59 -17.66 -13.77
C TYR A 98 -1.76 -18.71 -14.51
N GLY A 99 -2.29 -19.94 -14.59
CA GLY A 99 -1.60 -21.11 -15.12
C GLY A 99 -0.94 -21.95 -14.02
N GLN A 100 0.26 -22.46 -14.28
CA GLN A 100 1.00 -23.36 -13.38
C GLN A 100 1.73 -22.60 -12.25
N VAL A 101 0.96 -21.93 -11.39
CA VAL A 101 1.40 -21.29 -10.14
C VAL A 101 0.60 -21.84 -8.96
N LYS A 102 1.11 -21.71 -7.73
CA LYS A 102 0.41 -22.24 -6.55
C LYS A 102 -0.88 -21.48 -6.22
N THR A 103 -0.87 -20.16 -6.40
CA THR A 103 -2.03 -19.30 -6.13
C THR A 103 -2.29 -18.40 -7.33
N GLN A 104 -3.40 -18.66 -8.02
CA GLN A 104 -3.85 -17.86 -9.16
C GLN A 104 -4.74 -16.71 -8.71
N GLY A 105 -4.86 -15.69 -9.55
CA GLY A 105 -5.80 -14.59 -9.37
C GLY A 105 -5.15 -13.21 -9.46
N PRO A 106 -5.93 -12.16 -9.15
CA PRO A 106 -5.43 -10.80 -9.14
C PRO A 106 -4.46 -10.56 -7.98
N GLN A 107 -3.40 -9.81 -8.24
CA GLN A 107 -2.42 -9.38 -7.24
C GLN A 107 -2.23 -7.87 -7.29
N GLU A 108 -2.12 -7.27 -6.11
CA GLU A 108 -1.90 -5.85 -5.93
C GLU A 108 -0.44 -5.47 -6.13
N ILE A 109 -0.19 -4.46 -6.96
CA ILE A 109 1.13 -3.84 -7.17
C ILE A 109 1.40 -2.88 -5.99
N PRO A 110 2.38 -3.16 -5.13
CA PRO A 110 2.66 -2.27 -4.01
C PRO A 110 3.18 -0.91 -4.51
N PRO A 111 2.82 0.20 -3.84
CA PRO A 111 3.19 1.53 -4.32
C PRO A 111 4.67 1.88 -4.14
N ASP A 112 5.34 1.27 -3.17
CA ASP A 112 6.67 1.72 -2.72
C ASP A 112 7.80 0.82 -3.21
N GLU A 113 7.51 -0.07 -4.15
CA GLU A 113 8.53 -0.92 -4.79
C GLU A 113 8.33 -1.07 -6.30
N THR A 114 9.44 -1.35 -6.98
CA THR A 114 9.40 -1.92 -8.33
C THR A 114 8.84 -3.33 -8.25
N TYR A 115 7.71 -3.55 -8.91
CA TYR A 115 7.06 -4.86 -9.00
C TYR A 115 7.38 -5.49 -10.35
N THR A 116 7.84 -6.74 -10.34
CA THR A 116 8.32 -7.45 -11.53
C THR A 116 7.61 -8.80 -11.69
N VAL A 117 7.80 -9.43 -12.85
CA VAL A 117 7.23 -10.76 -13.13
C VAL A 117 7.71 -11.78 -12.08
N SER A 118 8.99 -11.78 -11.72
CA SER A 118 9.50 -12.70 -10.69
C SER A 118 8.83 -12.50 -9.32
N LYS A 119 8.66 -11.23 -8.88
CA LYS A 119 7.99 -10.89 -7.62
C LYS A 119 6.53 -11.34 -7.61
N ALA A 120 5.81 -11.15 -8.72
CA ALA A 120 4.44 -11.62 -8.87
C ALA A 120 4.32 -13.14 -8.72
N ILE A 121 5.24 -13.91 -9.32
CA ILE A 121 5.28 -15.37 -9.16
C ILE A 121 5.64 -15.79 -7.73
N ILE A 122 6.59 -15.12 -7.08
CA ILE A 122 6.94 -15.39 -5.66
C ILE A 122 5.73 -15.13 -4.76
N ARG A 123 5.01 -14.02 -4.97
CA ARG A 123 3.80 -13.68 -4.22
C ARG A 123 2.64 -14.64 -4.49
N ALA A 124 2.62 -15.26 -5.67
CA ALA A 124 1.71 -16.35 -6.03
C ALA A 124 2.07 -17.71 -5.37
N GLY A 125 3.03 -17.73 -4.42
CA GLY A 125 3.50 -18.95 -3.76
C GLY A 125 4.56 -19.73 -4.56
N GLY A 126 5.02 -19.16 -5.67
CA GLY A 126 5.94 -19.78 -6.61
C GLY A 126 5.24 -20.58 -7.72
N PHE A 127 6.06 -21.24 -8.54
CA PHE A 127 5.62 -22.14 -9.59
C PHE A 127 4.89 -23.36 -9.01
N GLY A 128 3.89 -23.86 -9.74
CA GLY A 128 3.35 -25.20 -9.54
C GLY A 128 4.33 -26.26 -10.03
N ASP A 129 4.09 -27.52 -9.67
CA ASP A 129 5.03 -28.64 -9.90
C ASP A 129 5.40 -28.83 -11.38
N PHE A 130 4.49 -28.46 -12.30
CA PHE A 130 4.67 -28.60 -13.74
C PHE A 130 4.84 -27.26 -14.47
N GLY A 131 5.14 -26.17 -13.76
CA GLY A 131 5.32 -24.85 -14.38
C GLY A 131 6.61 -24.73 -15.19
N ASP A 132 6.51 -24.21 -16.42
CA ASP A 132 7.68 -23.91 -17.24
C ASP A 132 8.24 -22.52 -16.92
N LYS A 133 9.28 -22.49 -16.09
CA LYS A 133 9.96 -21.25 -15.66
C LYS A 133 10.59 -20.46 -16.81
N ARG A 134 10.87 -21.10 -17.95
CA ARG A 134 11.57 -20.47 -19.09
C ARG A 134 10.64 -19.78 -20.06
N LYS A 135 9.34 -20.08 -20.00
CA LYS A 135 8.34 -19.66 -20.97
C LYS A 135 7.21 -18.85 -20.33
N VAL A 136 7.50 -18.13 -19.25
CA VAL A 136 6.50 -17.29 -18.59
C VAL A 136 6.11 -16.17 -19.54
N LYS A 137 4.82 -16.03 -19.82
CA LYS A 137 4.32 -15.04 -20.76
C LYS A 137 3.74 -13.85 -20.00
N LEU A 138 4.30 -12.67 -20.23
CA LEU A 138 3.72 -11.38 -19.85
C LEU A 138 2.92 -10.84 -21.03
N THR A 139 1.69 -10.42 -20.80
CA THR A 139 0.85 -9.74 -21.80
C THR A 139 0.38 -8.41 -21.24
N HIS A 140 0.73 -7.33 -21.93
CA HIS A 140 0.34 -5.97 -21.57
C HIS A 140 -1.08 -5.65 -22.03
N LYS A 141 -1.67 -4.60 -21.43
CA LYS A 141 -3.03 -4.13 -21.78
C LYS A 141 -3.20 -3.76 -23.26
N ASN A 142 -2.13 -3.32 -23.92
CA ASN A 142 -2.11 -3.00 -25.35
C ASN A 142 -2.07 -4.25 -26.26
N GLY A 143 -1.99 -5.46 -25.69
CA GLY A 143 -1.89 -6.73 -26.41
C GLY A 143 -0.46 -7.18 -26.70
N GLU A 144 0.55 -6.36 -26.42
CA GLU A 144 1.95 -6.73 -26.55
C GLU A 144 2.29 -7.88 -25.59
N SER A 145 3.05 -8.86 -26.08
CA SER A 145 3.41 -10.04 -25.29
C SER A 145 4.91 -10.28 -25.32
N VAL A 146 5.47 -10.56 -24.15
CA VAL A 146 6.89 -10.90 -23.98
C VAL A 146 7.01 -12.23 -23.25
N VAL A 147 7.98 -13.04 -23.67
CA VAL A 147 8.35 -14.27 -22.95
C VAL A 147 9.53 -13.95 -22.04
N VAL A 148 9.40 -14.29 -20.77
CA VAL A 148 10.38 -14.04 -19.72
C VAL A 148 10.95 -15.37 -19.23
N ASP A 149 12.28 -15.53 -19.29
CA ASP A 149 12.97 -16.68 -18.70
C ASP A 149 13.24 -16.42 -17.21
N LEU A 150 12.27 -16.78 -16.37
CA LEU A 150 12.39 -16.65 -14.92
C LEU A 150 13.33 -17.68 -14.30
N LYS A 151 13.76 -18.71 -15.02
CA LYS A 151 14.76 -19.65 -14.49
C LYS A 151 16.07 -18.92 -14.26
N ASP A 152 16.52 -18.15 -15.24
CA ASP A 152 17.77 -17.41 -15.15
C ASP A 152 17.68 -16.24 -14.15
N VAL A 153 16.53 -15.57 -14.08
CA VAL A 153 16.28 -14.52 -13.08
C VAL A 153 16.36 -15.07 -11.65
N ILE A 154 15.63 -16.15 -11.35
CA ILE A 154 15.47 -16.66 -9.99
C ILE A 154 16.65 -17.53 -9.56
N GLU A 155 17.16 -18.41 -10.43
CA GLU A 155 18.17 -19.40 -10.07
C GLU A 155 19.60 -18.91 -10.32
N ARG A 156 19.79 -17.96 -11.25
CA ARG A 156 21.13 -17.43 -11.60
C ARG A 156 21.32 -15.96 -11.22
N GLY A 157 20.32 -15.32 -10.61
CA GLY A 157 20.41 -13.94 -10.14
C GLY A 157 20.51 -12.90 -11.25
N ARG A 158 20.06 -13.20 -12.48
CA ARG A 158 20.05 -12.25 -13.60
C ARG A 158 18.87 -11.28 -13.50
N THR A 159 18.90 -10.41 -12.49
CA THR A 159 17.80 -9.47 -12.22
C THR A 159 17.60 -8.42 -13.30
N ASP A 160 18.61 -8.19 -14.15
CA ASP A 160 18.54 -7.33 -15.34
C ASP A 160 17.55 -7.85 -16.40
N GLN A 161 17.22 -9.13 -16.37
CA GLN A 161 16.27 -9.77 -17.28
C GLN A 161 14.84 -9.83 -16.71
N ASP A 162 14.64 -9.33 -15.48
CA ASP A 162 13.34 -9.33 -14.83
C ASP A 162 12.51 -8.13 -15.29
N VAL A 163 11.36 -8.41 -15.88
CA VAL A 163 10.52 -7.38 -16.50
C VAL A 163 9.64 -6.73 -15.44
N VAL A 164 9.61 -5.40 -15.42
CA VAL A 164 8.70 -4.61 -14.58
C VAL A 164 7.29 -4.71 -15.13
N VAL A 165 6.33 -4.97 -14.24
CA VAL A 165 4.92 -5.07 -14.62
C VAL A 165 4.20 -3.75 -14.39
N VAL A 166 3.15 -3.54 -15.18
CA VAL A 166 2.27 -2.38 -15.09
C VAL A 166 0.83 -2.82 -14.78
N PRO A 167 -0.04 -1.91 -14.33
CA PRO A 167 -1.45 -2.22 -14.08
C PRO A 167 -2.13 -2.88 -15.28
N ASP A 168 -3.00 -3.86 -14.98
CA ASP A 168 -3.75 -4.70 -15.93
C ASP A 168 -2.92 -5.73 -16.72
N ASP A 169 -1.63 -5.89 -16.42
CA ASP A 169 -0.80 -6.95 -17.02
C ASP A 169 -1.30 -8.35 -16.65
N GLN A 170 -1.17 -9.26 -17.61
CA GLN A 170 -1.48 -10.68 -17.48
C GLN A 170 -0.19 -11.51 -17.50
N ILE A 171 0.01 -12.31 -16.46
CA ILE A 171 1.17 -13.21 -16.30
C ILE A 171 0.66 -14.64 -16.37
N TYR A 172 1.01 -15.32 -17.45
CA TYR A 172 0.66 -16.71 -17.69
C TYR A 172 1.88 -17.62 -17.55
N VAL A 173 1.76 -18.63 -16.69
CA VAL A 173 2.77 -19.68 -16.57
C VAL A 173 2.27 -20.94 -17.28
N PRO A 174 2.89 -21.33 -18.41
CA PRO A 174 2.50 -22.54 -19.11
C PRO A 174 2.95 -23.80 -18.37
N GLN A 175 2.31 -24.91 -18.70
CA GLN A 175 2.77 -26.23 -18.30
C GLN A 175 4.00 -26.62 -19.13
N ARG A 176 4.98 -27.23 -18.47
CA ARG A 176 6.16 -27.77 -19.13
C ARG A 176 5.74 -28.89 -20.07
N ALA A 177 6.15 -28.79 -21.34
CA ALA A 177 5.94 -29.87 -22.29
C ALA A 177 6.68 -31.12 -21.80
N VAL A 178 5.94 -32.21 -21.65
CA VAL A 178 6.51 -33.54 -21.46
C VAL A 178 6.76 -34.08 -22.87
N ASN A 179 8.00 -34.01 -23.33
CA ASN A 179 8.40 -34.79 -24.50
C ASN A 179 8.54 -36.24 -24.04
N TRP A 180 7.72 -37.11 -24.61
CA TRP A 180 7.84 -38.56 -24.54
C TRP A 180 8.80 -39.08 -25.61
#